data_AF-A0A3N5GKL9-F1
#
_entry.id   AF-A0A3N5GKL9-F1
#
_cell.length_a   1.000
_cell.length_b   1.000
_cell.length_c   1.000
_cell.angle_alpha   90.00
_cell.angle_beta   90.00
_cell.angle_gamma   90.00
#
_symmetry.space_group_name_H-M   'P 1'
#
loop_
_entity.id
_entity.type
_entity.pdbx_description
1 polymer ?
#
loop_
_entity_poly.entity_id
_entity_poly.type
_entity_poly.pdbx_seq_one_letter_code
_entity_poly.pdbx_strand_id
1 'polypeptide(L)'
;MNLFAVLFALSPVLIVLILLVWRRMAADIAGVIGWLAAALAAWLYFQTPLAITLKASLAGVIASFPITIMVATSILQVTIMAETGAIARVVALIKTIAPRDQVVQIMIVNVGFGTLLAAMGATPVSILPPIMLSMGYSPFVAIALPALGYDALCTYALLG
;
A
#
# COMPACT_ATOMS: atom_id res chain seq x y z
N MET A 1 26.60 8.19 -16.82
CA MET A 1 25.41 7.34 -17.09
C MET A 1 24.62 8.00 -18.20
N ASN A 2 24.29 7.28 -19.27
CA ASN A 2 23.53 7.84 -20.38
C ASN A 2 22.05 8.04 -19.98
N LEU A 3 21.44 9.16 -20.38
CA LEU A 3 20.04 9.47 -20.09
C LEU A 3 19.08 8.35 -20.54
N PHE A 4 19.38 7.72 -21.68
CA PHE A 4 18.64 6.56 -22.18
C PHE A 4 18.66 5.36 -21.23
N ALA A 5 19.79 5.08 -20.56
CA ALA A 5 19.87 3.97 -19.63
C ALA A 5 19.04 4.22 -18.37
N VAL A 6 18.94 5.47 -17.92
CA VAL A 6 18.08 5.87 -16.79
C VAL A 6 16.61 5.71 -17.15
N LEU A 7 16.20 6.20 -18.32
CA LEU A 7 14.82 6.03 -18.81
C LEU A 7 14.46 4.54 -19.00
N PHE A 8 15.39 3.73 -19.49
CA PHE A 8 15.18 2.30 -19.66
C PHE A 8 15.10 1.57 -18.32
N ALA A 9 15.89 1.97 -17.32
CA ALA A 9 15.79 1.44 -15.96
C ALA A 9 14.46 1.79 -15.27
N LEU A 10 13.84 2.92 -15.62
CA LEU A 10 12.52 3.32 -15.11
C LEU A 10 11.36 2.60 -15.83
N SER A 11 11.61 1.96 -16.97
CA SER A 11 10.56 1.31 -17.76
C SER A 11 9.71 0.30 -16.99
N PRO A 12 10.24 -0.56 -16.10
CA PRO A 12 9.41 -1.53 -15.37
C PRO A 12 8.44 -0.82 -14.42
N VAL A 13 8.87 0.27 -13.78
CA VAL A 13 8.05 1.07 -12.88
C VAL A 13 6.93 1.77 -13.66
N LEU A 14 7.26 2.35 -14.82
CA LEU A 14 6.27 2.98 -15.70
C LEU A 14 5.24 1.97 -16.21
N ILE A 15 5.66 0.76 -16.57
CA ILE A 15 4.76 -0.32 -16.99
C ILE A 15 3.77 -0.65 -15.87
N VAL A 16 4.24 -0.87 -14.64
CA VAL A 16 3.36 -1.14 -13.49
C VAL A 16 2.36 0.01 -13.28
N LEU A 17 2.84 1.26 -13.33
CA LEU A 17 2.00 2.44 -13.12
C LEU A 17 0.91 2.57 -14.20
N ILE A 18 1.26 2.33 -15.46
CA ILE A 18 0.30 2.32 -16.58
C ILE A 18 -0.73 1.19 -16.43
N LEU A 19 -0.31 -0.01 -16.04
CA LEU A 19 -1.21 -1.15 -15.84
C LEU A 19 -2.20 -0.92 -14.69
N LEU A 20 -1.74 -0.29 -13.61
CA LEU A 20 -2.58 0.03 -12.45
C LEU A 20 -3.55 1.19 -12.73
N VAL A 21 -3.07 2.29 -13.31
CA VAL A 21 -3.87 3.51 -13.49
C VAL A 21 -4.80 3.40 -14.69
N TRP A 22 -4.24 3.00 -15.84
CA TRP A 22 -5.00 3.00 -17.09
C TRP A 22 -5.80 1.71 -17.25
N ARG A 23 -5.12 0.56 -17.12
CA ARG A 23 -5.75 -0.74 -17.37
C ARG A 23 -6.51 -1.27 -16.14
N ARG A 24 -6.41 -0.58 -14.99
CA ARG A 24 -7.07 -0.94 -13.71
C ARG A 24 -6.89 -2.42 -13.35
N MET A 25 -5.71 -2.97 -13.68
CA MET A 25 -5.40 -4.36 -13.38
C MET A 25 -5.20 -4.57 -11.89
N ALA A 26 -5.50 -5.78 -11.43
CA ALA A 26 -5.17 -6.19 -10.09
C ALA A 26 -3.66 -6.12 -9.86
N ALA A 27 -3.27 -5.69 -8.66
CA ALA A 27 -1.88 -5.35 -8.33
C ALA A 27 -0.93 -6.56 -8.38
N ASP A 28 -1.46 -7.76 -8.12
CA ASP A 28 -0.77 -9.04 -8.28
C ASP A 28 -0.32 -9.27 -9.74
N ILE A 29 -1.23 -9.09 -10.71
CA ILE A 29 -0.92 -9.31 -12.13
C ILE A 29 0.02 -8.21 -12.64
N ALA A 30 -0.24 -6.96 -12.25
CA ALA A 30 0.63 -5.83 -12.61
C ALA A 30 2.06 -6.03 -12.06
N GLY A 31 2.18 -6.56 -10.83
CA GLY A 31 3.46 -6.90 -10.20
C GLY A 31 4.23 -7.99 -10.96
N VAL A 32 3.55 -9.07 -11.37
CA VAL A 32 4.18 -10.14 -12.17
C VAL A 32 4.68 -9.61 -13.52
N ILE A 33 3.89 -8.78 -14.21
CA ILE A 33 4.28 -8.17 -15.48
C ILE A 33 5.47 -7.21 -15.26
N GLY A 34 5.45 -6.41 -14.20
CA GLY A 34 6.54 -5.52 -13.83
C GLY A 34 7.84 -6.27 -13.52
N TRP A 35 7.76 -7.38 -12.79
CA TRP A 35 8.91 -8.24 -12.51
C TRP A 35 9.48 -8.85 -13.80
N LEU A 36 8.64 -9.37 -14.69
CA LEU A 36 9.07 -9.87 -16.00
C LEU A 36 9.75 -8.77 -16.83
N ALA A 37 9.16 -7.58 -16.87
CA ALA A 37 9.75 -6.44 -17.57
C ALA A 37 11.11 -6.04 -16.99
N ALA A 38 11.25 -6.04 -15.65
CA ALA A 38 12.51 -5.77 -14.98
C ALA A 38 13.58 -6.84 -15.28
N ALA A 39 13.21 -8.12 -15.25
CA ALA A 39 14.11 -9.23 -15.56
C ALA A 39 14.58 -9.19 -17.02
N LEU A 40 13.66 -8.90 -17.97
CA LEU A 40 13.98 -8.75 -19.38
C LEU A 40 14.88 -7.53 -19.63
N ALA A 41 14.60 -6.39 -18.99
CA ALA A 41 15.43 -5.20 -19.11
C ALA A 41 16.85 -5.45 -18.56
N ALA A 42 16.96 -6.12 -17.41
CA ALA A 42 18.25 -6.47 -16.79
C ALA A 42 19.06 -7.42 -17.69
N TRP A 43 18.42 -8.39 -18.32
CA TRP A 43 19.10 -9.39 -19.15
C TRP A 43 19.47 -8.85 -20.55
N LEU A 44 18.53 -8.18 -21.24
CA LEU A 44 18.72 -7.75 -22.63
C LEU A 44 19.54 -6.46 -22.76
N TYR A 45 19.29 -5.47 -21.89
CA TYR A 45 19.90 -4.14 -22.02
C TYR A 45 21.14 -3.98 -21.13
N PHE A 46 21.05 -4.39 -19.85
CA PHE A 46 22.16 -4.28 -18.91
C PHE A 46 23.14 -5.47 -18.96
N GLN A 47 22.84 -6.49 -19.78
CA GLN A 47 23.63 -7.71 -19.93
C GLN A 47 23.96 -8.40 -18.59
N THR A 48 23.06 -8.29 -17.61
CA THR A 48 23.25 -8.92 -16.32
C THR A 48 23.13 -10.44 -16.47
N PRO A 49 24.13 -11.22 -16.01
CA PRO A 49 24.07 -12.68 -16.05
C PRO A 49 22.78 -13.21 -15.42
N LEU A 50 22.14 -14.18 -16.08
CA LEU A 50 20.86 -14.75 -15.63
C LEU A 50 20.94 -15.28 -14.18
N ALA A 51 22.08 -15.83 -13.79
CA ALA A 51 22.33 -16.29 -12.42
C ALA A 51 22.21 -15.16 -11.38
N ILE A 52 22.62 -13.93 -11.72
CA ILE A 52 22.51 -12.76 -10.84
C ILE A 52 21.05 -12.27 -10.82
N THR A 53 20.38 -12.20 -11.97
CA THR A 53 18.97 -11.79 -12.05
C THR A 53 18.04 -12.73 -11.27
N LEU A 54 18.28 -14.04 -11.33
CA LEU A 54 17.54 -15.04 -10.56
C LEU A 54 17.84 -14.95 -9.07
N LYS A 55 19.11 -14.81 -8.68
CA LYS A 55 19.49 -14.60 -7.27
C LYS A 55 18.88 -13.32 -6.70
N ALA A 56 18.86 -12.23 -7.47
CA ALA A 56 18.23 -10.98 -7.07
C ALA A 56 16.71 -11.14 -6.93
N SER A 57 16.07 -11.87 -7.84
CA SER A 57 14.64 -12.18 -7.74
C SER A 57 14.34 -13.00 -6.48
N LEU A 58 15.17 -14.00 -6.17
CA LEU A 58 15.02 -14.84 -4.99
C LEU A 58 15.27 -14.05 -3.69
N ALA A 59 16.26 -13.17 -3.68
CA ALA A 59 16.47 -12.21 -2.60
C ALA A 59 15.24 -11.29 -2.41
N GLY A 60 14.62 -10.84 -3.51
CA GLY A 60 13.37 -10.07 -3.47
C GLY A 60 12.21 -10.86 -2.85
N VAL A 61 12.06 -12.14 -3.20
CA VAL A 61 11.04 -13.02 -2.57
C VAL A 61 11.27 -13.13 -1.06
N ILE A 62 12.51 -13.37 -0.63
CA ILE A 62 12.83 -13.44 0.81
C ILE A 62 12.57 -12.08 1.49
N ALA A 63 12.96 -10.98 0.86
CA ALA A 63 12.72 -9.63 1.39
C ALA A 63 11.23 -9.29 1.49
N SER A 64 10.38 -9.87 0.63
CA SER A 64 8.93 -9.68 0.68
C SER A 64 8.22 -10.53 1.74
N PHE A 65 8.89 -11.54 2.29
CA PHE A 65 8.29 -12.48 3.25
C PHE A 65 7.75 -11.82 4.53
N PRO A 66 8.46 -10.86 5.17
CA PRO A 66 7.92 -10.12 6.32
C PRO A 66 6.63 -9.36 5.98
N ILE A 67 6.53 -8.81 4.76
CA ILE A 67 5.34 -8.08 4.31
C ILE A 67 4.16 -9.05 4.19
N THR A 68 4.38 -10.22 3.59
CA THR A 68 3.33 -11.26 3.46
C THR A 68 2.80 -11.71 4.83
N ILE A 69 3.70 -11.97 5.79
CA ILE A 69 3.30 -12.32 7.16
C ILE A 69 2.51 -11.18 7.80
N MET A 70 3.01 -9.95 7.69
CA MET A 70 2.35 -8.78 8.26
C MET A 70 0.94 -8.58 7.72
N VAL A 71 0.74 -8.76 6.41
CA VAL A 71 -0.60 -8.67 5.80
C VAL A 71 -1.50 -9.79 6.30
N ALA A 72 -1.00 -11.03 6.38
CA ALA A 72 -1.78 -12.16 6.89
C ALA A 72 -2.22 -11.97 8.35
N THR A 73 -1.31 -11.54 9.23
CA THR A 73 -1.62 -11.28 10.64
C THR A 73 -2.52 -10.06 10.81
N SER A 74 -2.34 -9.01 10.00
CA SER A 74 -3.23 -7.84 9.99
C SER A 74 -4.65 -8.21 9.63
N ILE A 75 -4.84 -9.04 8.59
CA ILE A 75 -6.17 -9.50 8.18
C ILE A 75 -6.81 -10.28 9.33
N LEU A 76 -6.08 -11.21 9.96
CA LEU A 76 -6.56 -11.97 11.11
C LEU A 76 -7.00 -11.04 12.27
N GLN A 77 -6.16 -10.07 12.62
CA GLN A 77 -6.48 -9.08 13.65
C GLN A 77 -7.75 -8.30 13.33
N VAL A 78 -7.88 -7.82 12.09
CA VAL A 78 -9.05 -7.05 11.64
C VAL A 78 -10.32 -7.89 11.68
N THR A 79 -10.25 -9.15 11.24
CA THR A 79 -11.39 -10.09 11.32
C THR A 79 -11.81 -10.29 12.77
N ILE A 80 -10.88 -10.50 13.71
CA ILE A 80 -11.20 -10.63 15.14
C ILE A 80 -11.85 -9.33 15.66
N MET A 81 -11.33 -8.17 15.30
CA MET A 81 -11.89 -6.88 15.72
C MET A 81 -13.28 -6.60 15.11
N ALA A 82 -13.54 -7.13 13.91
CA ALA A 82 -14.84 -7.03 13.25
C ALA A 82 -15.88 -7.92 13.96
N GLU A 83 -15.57 -9.20 14.18
CA GLU A 83 -16.45 -10.17 14.85
C GLU A 83 -16.76 -9.79 16.31
N THR A 84 -15.80 -9.21 17.01
CA THR A 84 -15.99 -8.75 18.41
C THR A 84 -16.73 -7.41 18.51
N GLY A 85 -17.03 -6.75 17.39
CA GLY A 85 -17.63 -5.42 17.37
C GLY A 85 -16.70 -4.30 17.85
N ALA A 86 -15.40 -4.57 18.03
CA ALA A 86 -14.41 -3.58 18.44
C ALA A 86 -14.29 -2.45 17.40
N ILE A 87 -14.34 -2.79 16.11
CA ILE A 87 -14.36 -1.79 15.01
C ILE A 87 -15.56 -0.85 15.17
N ALA A 88 -16.74 -1.36 15.48
CA ALA A 88 -17.95 -0.54 15.65
C ALA A 88 -17.83 0.42 16.85
N ARG A 89 -17.19 -0.01 17.95
CA ARG A 89 -16.91 0.87 19.11
C ARG A 89 -15.93 1.98 18.75
N VAL A 90 -14.88 1.67 18.01
CA VAL A 90 -13.90 2.67 17.53
C VAL A 90 -14.59 3.69 16.61
N VAL A 91 -15.43 3.23 15.68
CA VAL A 91 -16.23 4.10 14.81
C VAL A 91 -17.17 4.99 15.63
N ALA A 92 -17.85 4.44 16.65
CA ALA A 92 -18.74 5.20 17.51
C ALA A 92 -17.98 6.29 18.28
N LEU A 93 -16.80 5.98 18.83
CA LEU A 93 -15.94 6.97 19.48
C LEU A 93 -15.52 8.08 18.51
N ILE A 94 -15.06 7.73 17.32
CA ILE A 94 -14.65 8.70 16.30
C ILE A 94 -15.82 9.61 15.89
N LYS A 95 -17.04 9.08 15.80
CA LYS A 95 -18.25 9.89 15.51
C LYS A 95 -18.59 10.90 16.61
N THR A 96 -18.16 10.67 17.86
CA THR A 96 -18.32 11.65 18.94
C THR A 96 -17.32 12.81 18.87
N ILE A 97 -16.21 12.65 18.13
CA ILE A 97 -15.15 13.64 18.04
C ILE A 97 -15.38 14.50 16.78
N ALA A 98 -15.48 15.82 16.97
CA ALA A 98 -15.68 16.81 15.91
C ALA A 98 -16.94 16.57 15.01
N PRO A 99 -18.15 16.43 15.58
CA PRO A 99 -19.36 16.03 14.85
C PRO A 99 -19.83 16.99 13.73
N ARG A 100 -19.27 18.20 13.65
CA ARG A 100 -19.60 19.22 12.64
C ARG A 100 -18.51 19.49 11.62
N ASP A 101 -17.32 18.90 11.79
CA ASP A 101 -16.17 19.17 10.92
C ASP A 101 -15.63 17.88 10.32
N GLN A 102 -16.07 17.60 9.09
CA GLN A 102 -15.64 16.42 8.33
C GLN A 102 -14.15 16.44 8.03
N VAL A 103 -13.52 17.62 7.88
CA VAL A 103 -12.09 17.73 7.59
C VAL A 103 -11.28 17.33 8.81
N VAL A 104 -11.64 17.83 9.99
CA VAL A 104 -11.00 17.45 11.25
C VAL A 104 -11.22 15.96 11.54
N GLN A 105 -12.41 15.44 11.27
CA GLN A 105 -12.69 14.01 11.43
C GLN A 105 -11.84 13.14 10.49
N ILE A 106 -11.73 13.53 9.21
CA ILE A 106 -10.88 12.89 8.21
C ILE A 106 -9.41 12.91 8.66
N MET A 107 -8.93 14.02 9.20
CA MET A 107 -7.56 14.17 9.69
C MET A 107 -7.30 13.26 10.90
N ILE A 108 -8.21 13.22 11.88
CA ILE A 108 -8.08 12.35 13.05
C ILE A 108 -8.05 10.88 12.64
N VAL A 109 -8.86 10.49 11.66
CA VAL A 109 -8.96 9.11 11.19
C VAL A 109 -7.74 8.72 10.36
N ASN A 110 -7.37 9.51 9.34
CA ASN A 110 -6.29 9.14 8.43
C ASN A 110 -4.90 9.38 9.03
N VAL A 111 -4.70 10.51 9.72
CA VAL A 111 -3.39 10.85 10.30
C VAL A 111 -3.26 10.27 11.71
N GLY A 112 -4.26 10.46 12.58
CA GLY A 112 -4.19 9.97 13.96
C GLY A 112 -4.31 8.45 14.06
N PHE A 113 -5.49 7.93 13.73
CA PHE A 113 -5.77 6.50 13.84
C PHE A 113 -4.98 5.67 12.83
N GLY A 114 -4.75 6.19 11.62
CA GLY A 114 -3.87 5.54 10.65
C GLY A 114 -2.45 5.33 11.18
N THR A 115 -1.84 6.34 11.79
CA THR A 115 -0.50 6.21 12.40
C THR A 115 -0.49 5.26 13.60
N LEU A 116 -1.57 5.23 14.39
CA LEU A 116 -1.70 4.26 15.49
C LEU A 116 -1.75 2.83 14.96
N LEU A 117 -2.59 2.56 13.96
CA LEU A 117 -2.70 1.25 13.33
C LEU A 117 -1.35 0.78 12.77
N ALA A 118 -0.63 1.68 12.12
CA ALA A 118 0.71 1.44 11.61
C ALA A 118 1.72 1.06 12.70
N ALA A 119 1.76 1.83 13.79
CA ALA A 119 2.62 1.55 14.93
C ALA A 119 2.29 0.18 15.58
N MET A 120 1.05 -0.27 15.45
CA MET A 120 0.61 -1.60 15.87
C MET A 120 0.91 -2.71 14.85
N GLY A 121 1.54 -2.39 13.71
CA GLY A 121 1.85 -3.33 12.64
C GLY A 121 0.68 -3.65 11.71
N ALA A 122 -0.43 -2.90 11.81
CA ALA A 122 -1.59 -3.05 10.95
C ALA A 122 -1.54 -2.05 9.79
N THR A 123 -1.96 -2.47 8.59
CA THR A 123 -1.97 -1.62 7.39
C THR A 123 -3.19 -0.69 7.37
N PRO A 124 -3.01 0.64 7.52
CA PRO A 124 -4.15 1.57 7.63
C PRO A 124 -5.01 1.59 6.38
N VAL A 125 -4.38 1.49 5.21
CA VAL A 125 -5.05 1.41 3.90
C VAL A 125 -6.02 0.23 3.78
N SER A 126 -5.88 -0.81 4.61
CA SER A 126 -6.77 -1.98 4.63
C SER A 126 -7.97 -1.79 5.57
N ILE A 127 -7.80 -1.00 6.64
CA ILE A 127 -8.73 -0.91 7.78
C ILE A 127 -9.57 0.37 7.74
N LEU A 128 -8.96 1.46 7.29
CA LEU A 128 -9.61 2.77 7.22
C LEU A 128 -10.74 2.83 6.18
N PRO A 129 -10.66 2.22 4.98
CA PRO A 129 -11.74 2.31 4.01
C PRO A 129 -13.08 1.75 4.50
N PRO A 130 -13.16 0.55 5.11
CA PRO A 130 -14.40 0.05 5.72
C PRO A 130 -14.97 0.99 6.81
N ILE A 131 -14.10 1.55 7.65
CA ILE A 131 -14.48 2.51 8.70
C ILE A 131 -15.07 3.78 8.07
N MET A 132 -14.41 4.35 7.06
CA MET A 132 -14.88 5.55 6.36
C MET A 132 -16.20 5.31 5.61
N LEU A 133 -16.36 4.16 4.97
CA LEU A 133 -17.65 3.76 4.38
C LEU A 133 -18.77 3.70 5.44
N SER A 134 -18.49 3.14 6.63
CA SER A 134 -19.47 3.06 7.74
C SER A 134 -19.80 4.42 8.38
N MET A 135 -18.97 5.44 8.13
CA MET A 135 -19.23 6.83 8.52
C MET A 135 -20.07 7.60 7.48
N GLY A 136 -20.32 7.00 6.30
CA GLY A 136 -21.11 7.62 5.22
C GLY A 136 -20.29 8.33 4.15
N TYR A 137 -18.96 8.18 4.14
CA TYR A 137 -18.11 8.72 3.08
C TYR A 137 -18.28 7.91 1.78
N SER A 138 -18.06 8.56 0.64
CA SER A 138 -18.13 7.87 -0.65
C SER A 138 -17.01 6.83 -0.80
N PRO A 139 -17.19 5.75 -1.58
CA PRO A 139 -16.17 4.73 -1.78
C PRO A 139 -14.84 5.28 -2.29
N PHE A 140 -14.90 6.29 -3.16
CA PHE A 140 -13.70 6.97 -3.65
C PHE A 140 -12.95 7.67 -2.52
N VAL A 141 -13.65 8.45 -1.70
CA VAL A 141 -13.07 9.22 -0.59
C VAL A 141 -12.53 8.28 0.49
N ALA A 142 -13.23 7.18 0.76
CA ALA A 142 -12.83 6.17 1.73
C ALA A 142 -11.55 5.42 1.34
N ILE A 143 -11.20 5.36 0.04
CA ILE A 143 -9.96 4.72 -0.43
C ILE A 143 -8.86 5.76 -0.63
N ALA A 144 -9.18 6.90 -1.24
CA ALA A 144 -8.22 7.94 -1.61
C ALA A 144 -7.65 8.64 -0.38
N LEU A 145 -8.45 8.94 0.65
CA LEU A 145 -7.96 9.67 1.82
C LEU A 145 -7.01 8.85 2.70
N PRO A 146 -7.24 7.55 2.97
CA PRO A 146 -6.23 6.72 3.62
C PRO A 146 -4.95 6.60 2.81
N ALA A 147 -5.05 6.40 1.49
CA ALA A 147 -3.87 6.32 0.63
C ALA A 147 -3.07 7.63 0.66
N LEU A 148 -3.71 8.78 0.45
CA LEU A 148 -3.03 10.07 0.41
C LEU A 148 -2.53 10.55 1.79
N GLY A 149 -3.36 10.40 2.82
CA GLY A 149 -3.08 10.92 4.15
C GLY A 149 -2.02 10.12 4.91
N TYR A 150 -2.01 8.79 4.73
CA TYR A 150 -1.09 7.90 5.44
C TYR A 150 0.16 7.53 4.62
N ASP A 151 0.08 7.23 3.32
CA ASP A 151 1.30 6.86 2.54
C ASP A 151 2.35 7.98 2.54
N ALA A 152 1.90 9.24 2.58
CA ALA A 152 2.79 10.38 2.69
C ALA A 152 3.65 10.31 3.98
N LEU A 153 3.08 9.87 5.11
CA LEU A 153 3.79 9.73 6.38
C LEU A 153 4.77 8.55 6.36
N CYS A 154 4.41 7.43 5.73
CA CYS A 154 5.31 6.29 5.56
C CYS A 154 6.51 6.58 4.66
N THR A 155 6.31 7.37 3.60
CA THR A 155 7.40 7.76 2.69
C THR A 155 8.48 8.54 3.43
N TYR A 156 8.11 9.38 4.40
CA TYR A 156 9.07 10.06 5.28
C TYR A 156 9.66 9.15 6.36
N ALA A 157 8.92 8.16 6.86
CA ALA A 157 9.42 7.20 7.85
C ALA A 157 10.50 6.23 7.29
N LEU A 158 10.45 5.93 5.99
CA LEU A 158 11.45 5.08 5.31
C LEU A 158 12.73 5.83 4.89
N LEU A 159 12.78 7.16 5.07
CA LEU A 159 13.96 8.00 4.80
C LEU A 159 14.92 8.12 6.00
N GLY A 160 14.62 7.44 7.12
CA GLY A 160 15.44 7.39 8.33
C GLY A 160 16.32 6.15 8.43
#